data_AF-A0A7C7H6W6-F1
#
_entry.id   AF-A0A7C7H6W6-F1
#
_cell.length_a   1.000
_cell.length_b   1.000
_cell.length_c   1.000
_cell.angle_alpha   90.00
_cell.angle_beta   90.00
_cell.angle_gamma   90.00
#
_symmetry.space_group_name_H-M   'P 1'
#
loop_
_entity.id
_entity.type
_entity.pdbx_description
1 polymer ?
#
loop_
_entity_poly.entity_id
_entity_poly.type
_entity_poly.pdbx_seq_one_letter_code
_entity_poly.pdbx_strand_id
1 'polypeptide(L)'
;MTHVNIIGAGLAGSEAALQLAAAGIATRLYEMRPQRATAAHESGNCAELVCSNSLGSKLPDRAGGVLQAELRSLGCKLLPYAEQCAVPAGGALAVDRQQFAEVVTQAIEAEPLIELCRQEITAIPNEGLTIVASGPLTSDALAADIQRLSGNDNLSFFDAIAPVVIADSLNTEVIFAAARYGNGDADYLNIPLNKEQYYAFVDELLNAEKHALKDFEANDPKAKQFFERCLPVEIIAARGRDSLRFGPMRPVGLDNPRTGRWAYGIIQLRKENLQGSLYNLVGFQTNLTYSEQERVLRTLPGMESAEFYTHNPGQTARSARRIP
;
A
#
# COMPACT_ATOMS: atom_id res chain seq x y z
N MET A 1 -6.53 -37.71 6.94
CA MET A 1 -7.25 -36.55 7.48
C MET A 1 -7.51 -35.58 6.33
N THR A 2 -8.73 -35.08 6.21
CA THR A 2 -9.08 -34.04 5.23
C THR A 2 -8.42 -32.73 5.68
N HIS A 3 -7.46 -32.23 4.92
CA HIS A 3 -6.80 -30.95 5.17
C HIS A 3 -7.37 -29.88 4.23
N VAL A 4 -7.24 -28.61 4.64
CA VAL A 4 -7.53 -27.46 3.77
C VAL A 4 -6.22 -26.93 3.19
N ASN A 5 -6.17 -26.73 1.89
CA ASN A 5 -5.03 -26.09 1.23
C ASN A 5 -5.16 -24.57 1.33
N ILE A 6 -4.07 -23.88 1.61
CA ILE A 6 -4.00 -22.41 1.63
C ILE A 6 -2.82 -21.99 0.77
N ILE A 7 -3.09 -21.28 -0.31
CA ILE A 7 -2.05 -20.88 -1.27
C ILE A 7 -1.65 -19.43 -0.98
N GLY A 8 -0.43 -19.22 -0.47
CA GLY A 8 0.15 -17.94 -0.09
C GLY A 8 0.13 -17.72 1.42
N ALA A 9 1.28 -17.41 2.02
CA ALA A 9 1.42 -17.14 3.46
C ALA A 9 1.56 -15.65 3.79
N GLY A 10 0.87 -14.79 3.02
CA GLY A 10 0.67 -13.38 3.39
C GLY A 10 -0.24 -13.22 4.61
N LEU A 11 -0.70 -11.99 4.89
CA LEU A 11 -1.61 -11.70 6.00
C LEU A 11 -2.86 -12.61 5.99
N ALA A 12 -3.54 -12.71 4.84
CA ALA A 12 -4.77 -13.49 4.74
C ALA A 12 -4.55 -15.00 4.91
N GLY A 13 -3.50 -15.55 4.30
CA GLY A 13 -3.21 -16.99 4.40
C GLY A 13 -2.72 -17.41 5.79
N SER A 14 -1.91 -16.57 6.43
CA SER A 14 -1.44 -16.78 7.80
C SER A 14 -2.61 -16.75 8.80
N GLU A 15 -3.49 -15.76 8.68
CA GLU A 15 -4.71 -15.69 9.51
C GLU A 15 -5.62 -16.90 9.26
N ALA A 16 -5.85 -17.29 8.00
CA ALA A 16 -6.68 -18.43 7.67
C ALA A 16 -6.13 -19.75 8.24
N ALA A 17 -4.82 -19.96 8.15
CA ALA A 17 -4.17 -21.16 8.69
C ALA A 17 -4.33 -21.26 10.20
N LEU A 18 -4.05 -20.17 10.93
CA LEU A 18 -4.19 -20.10 12.38
C LEU A 18 -5.64 -20.22 12.85
N GLN A 19 -6.60 -19.67 12.09
CA GLN A 19 -8.03 -19.82 12.39
C GLN A 19 -8.51 -21.26 12.23
N LEU A 20 -8.13 -21.91 11.12
CA LEU A 20 -8.48 -23.32 10.86
C LEU A 20 -7.83 -24.24 11.89
N ALA A 21 -6.57 -24.02 12.23
CA ALA A 21 -5.89 -24.78 13.28
C ALA A 21 -6.58 -24.61 14.65
N ALA A 22 -6.95 -23.38 15.01
CA ALA A 22 -7.71 -23.12 16.25
C ALA A 22 -9.10 -23.80 16.25
N ALA A 23 -9.67 -24.08 15.09
CA ALA A 23 -10.90 -24.86 14.92
C ALA A 23 -10.67 -26.38 14.84
N GLY A 24 -9.43 -26.85 15.02
CA GLY A 24 -9.08 -28.27 14.95
C GLY A 24 -8.99 -28.84 13.52
N ILE A 25 -8.87 -27.97 12.51
CA ILE A 25 -8.82 -28.34 11.09
C ILE A 25 -7.37 -28.28 10.61
N ALA A 26 -6.84 -29.41 10.15
CA ALA A 26 -5.50 -29.48 9.58
C ALA A 26 -5.40 -28.69 8.27
N THR A 27 -4.28 -28.00 8.06
CA THR A 27 -4.03 -27.18 6.88
C THR A 27 -2.67 -27.45 6.26
N ARG A 28 -2.58 -27.23 4.95
CA ARG A 28 -1.33 -27.11 4.21
C ARG A 28 -1.19 -25.67 3.73
N LEU A 29 -0.28 -24.93 4.34
CA LEU A 29 0.00 -23.54 4.00
C LEU A 29 1.17 -23.50 3.03
N TYR A 30 0.90 -23.17 1.77
CA TYR A 30 1.91 -23.08 0.72
C TYR A 30 2.48 -21.67 0.64
N GLU A 31 3.81 -21.56 0.68
CA GLU A 31 4.54 -20.31 0.49
C GLU A 31 5.67 -20.54 -0.50
N MET A 32 5.66 -19.81 -1.61
CA MET A 32 6.69 -19.95 -2.64
C MET A 32 8.02 -19.34 -2.20
N ARG A 33 8.00 -18.36 -1.30
CA ARG A 33 9.20 -17.74 -0.74
C ARG A 33 9.84 -18.65 0.33
N PRO A 34 11.18 -18.66 0.45
CA PRO A 34 12.15 -17.86 -0.30
C PRO A 34 12.58 -18.48 -1.64
N GLN A 35 12.08 -19.67 -2.02
CA GLN A 35 12.52 -20.36 -3.24
C GLN A 35 12.20 -19.55 -4.52
N ARG A 36 11.03 -18.89 -4.54
CA ARG A 36 10.64 -17.91 -5.56
C ARG A 36 10.33 -16.58 -4.86
N ALA A 37 11.26 -15.64 -4.96
CA ALA A 37 11.07 -14.28 -4.45
C ALA A 37 10.07 -13.49 -5.30
N THR A 38 9.56 -12.38 -4.76
CA THR A 38 8.83 -11.37 -5.54
C THR A 38 9.64 -10.07 -5.58
N ALA A 39 9.17 -9.10 -6.36
CA ALA A 39 9.83 -7.80 -6.46
C ALA A 39 9.77 -6.94 -5.17
N ALA A 40 8.92 -7.29 -4.20
CA ALA A 40 8.66 -6.46 -3.02
C ALA A 40 8.96 -7.14 -1.68
N HIS A 41 9.02 -8.48 -1.63
CA HIS A 41 9.35 -9.19 -0.40
C HIS A 41 10.87 -9.36 -0.28
N GLU A 42 11.39 -9.15 0.92
CA GLU A 42 12.80 -9.27 1.27
C GLU A 42 13.11 -10.61 1.98
N SER A 43 12.07 -11.34 2.41
CA SER A 43 12.23 -12.58 3.17
C SER A 43 11.32 -13.73 2.71
N GLY A 44 11.53 -14.90 3.33
CA GLY A 44 10.61 -16.03 3.27
C GLY A 44 9.56 -16.03 4.37
N ASN A 45 9.48 -15.00 5.21
CA ASN A 45 8.61 -15.05 6.38
C ASN A 45 7.12 -14.89 6.01
N CYS A 46 6.28 -15.53 6.81
CA CYS A 46 4.83 -15.40 6.74
C CYS A 46 4.41 -14.00 7.18
N ALA A 47 3.29 -13.51 6.66
CA ALA A 47 2.70 -12.21 6.99
C ALA A 47 3.63 -10.98 6.84
N GLU A 48 4.66 -11.08 6.00
CA GLU A 48 5.58 -9.98 5.70
C GLU A 48 4.83 -8.76 5.13
N LEU A 49 5.12 -7.57 5.68
CA LEU A 49 4.56 -6.30 5.24
C LEU A 49 5.51 -5.62 4.24
N VAL A 50 5.08 -5.47 2.98
CA VAL A 50 5.92 -4.90 1.90
C VAL A 50 5.69 -3.41 1.62
N CYS A 51 4.63 -2.83 2.19
CA CYS A 51 4.29 -1.42 2.03
C CYS A 51 4.33 -0.73 3.39
N SER A 52 3.21 -0.17 3.88
CA SER A 52 3.17 0.48 5.18
C SER A 52 3.34 -0.52 6.34
N ASN A 53 4.06 -0.11 7.38
CA ASN A 53 4.11 -0.82 8.65
C ASN A 53 2.91 -0.50 9.58
N SER A 54 1.97 0.32 9.11
CA SER A 54 0.75 0.67 9.84
C SER A 54 -0.40 -0.25 9.42
N LEU A 55 -1.03 -0.89 10.40
CA LEU A 55 -2.24 -1.71 10.25
C LEU A 55 -3.52 -0.89 10.48
N GLY A 56 -3.41 0.45 10.42
CA GLY A 56 -4.53 1.37 10.55
C GLY A 56 -4.76 1.91 11.97
N SER A 57 -5.75 2.81 12.07
CA SER A 57 -6.08 3.51 13.32
C SER A 57 -6.58 2.55 14.41
N LYS A 58 -6.24 2.83 15.68
CA LYS A 58 -6.82 2.18 16.86
C LYS A 58 -8.06 2.90 17.40
N LEU A 59 -8.40 4.05 16.81
CA LEU A 59 -9.47 4.90 17.34
C LEU A 59 -10.85 4.40 16.88
N PRO A 60 -11.82 4.24 17.80
CA PRO A 60 -13.12 3.63 17.49
C PRO A 60 -14.01 4.48 16.58
N ASP A 61 -13.71 5.78 16.43
CA ASP A 61 -14.41 6.69 15.53
C ASP A 61 -13.84 6.68 14.09
N ARG A 62 -12.85 5.82 13.81
CA ARG A 62 -12.23 5.64 12.49
C ARG A 62 -12.53 4.25 11.96
N ALA A 63 -12.75 4.15 10.64
CA ALA A 63 -13.03 2.87 9.98
C ALA A 63 -11.99 1.78 10.30
N GLY A 64 -10.69 2.14 10.35
CA GLY A 64 -9.62 1.21 10.74
C GLY A 64 -9.75 0.69 12.17
N GLY A 65 -10.14 1.55 13.12
CA GLY A 65 -10.30 1.15 14.51
C GLY A 65 -11.58 0.34 14.74
N VAL A 66 -12.66 0.64 14.00
CA VAL A 66 -13.87 -0.20 13.96
C VAL A 66 -13.51 -1.61 13.47
N LEU A 67 -12.80 -1.71 12.34
CA LEU A 67 -12.37 -3.00 11.80
C LEU A 67 -11.46 -3.76 12.78
N GLN A 68 -10.52 -3.10 13.45
CA GLN A 68 -9.69 -3.75 14.47
C GLN A 68 -10.53 -4.26 15.66
N ALA A 69 -11.57 -3.53 16.06
CA ALA A 69 -12.48 -3.98 17.12
C ALA A 69 -13.32 -5.20 16.69
N GLU A 70 -13.79 -5.23 15.44
CA GLU A 70 -14.47 -6.38 14.84
C GLU A 70 -13.55 -7.59 14.76
N LEU A 71 -12.34 -7.42 14.22
CA LEU A 71 -11.32 -8.47 14.15
C LEU A 71 -10.99 -9.04 15.53
N ARG A 72 -10.87 -8.19 16.55
CA ARG A 72 -10.65 -8.64 17.94
C ARG A 72 -11.84 -9.46 18.44
N SER A 73 -13.07 -9.01 18.18
CA SER A 73 -14.29 -9.71 18.60
C SER A 73 -14.48 -11.05 17.90
N LEU A 74 -14.01 -11.16 16.65
CA LEU A 74 -14.00 -12.40 15.85
C LEU A 74 -12.80 -13.30 16.16
N GLY A 75 -11.95 -12.92 17.12
CA GLY A 75 -10.80 -13.73 17.53
C GLY A 75 -9.69 -13.81 16.49
N CYS A 76 -9.42 -12.70 15.80
CA CYS A 76 -8.29 -12.59 14.86
C CYS A 76 -6.99 -13.04 15.51
N LYS A 77 -6.27 -13.93 14.83
CA LYS A 77 -5.05 -14.58 15.33
C LYS A 77 -3.81 -13.71 15.15
N LEU A 78 -3.76 -12.90 14.09
CA LEU A 78 -2.63 -12.03 13.81
C LEU A 78 -2.60 -10.76 14.67
N LEU A 79 -3.76 -10.26 15.11
CA LEU A 79 -3.84 -8.99 15.84
C LEU A 79 -3.02 -8.99 17.15
N PRO A 80 -3.05 -10.04 18.00
CA PRO A 80 -2.18 -10.11 19.18
C PRO A 80 -0.68 -10.06 18.85
N TYR A 81 -0.23 -10.72 17.77
CA TYR A 81 1.17 -10.66 17.34
C TYR A 81 1.55 -9.26 16.85
N ALA A 82 0.63 -8.58 16.17
CA ALA A 82 0.83 -7.18 15.79
C ALA A 82 0.93 -6.26 17.00
N GLU A 83 0.10 -6.45 18.03
CA GLU A 83 0.17 -5.70 19.29
C GLU A 83 1.48 -5.95 20.04
N GLN A 84 2.00 -7.19 20.03
CA GLN A 84 3.29 -7.54 20.61
C GLN A 84 4.46 -6.83 19.91
N CYS A 85 4.37 -6.64 18.60
CA CYS A 85 5.40 -6.01 17.78
C CYS A 85 5.15 -4.52 17.57
N ALA A 86 4.28 -3.90 18.37
CA ALA A 86 3.83 -2.54 18.12
C ALA A 86 4.92 -1.48 18.36
N VAL A 87 4.99 -0.51 17.46
CA VAL A 87 5.86 0.68 17.57
C VAL A 87 5.01 1.96 17.71
N PRO A 88 5.54 3.06 18.29
CA PRO A 88 4.82 4.32 18.41
C PRO A 88 4.34 4.85 17.05
N ALA A 89 3.06 5.22 16.94
CA ALA A 89 2.44 5.64 15.66
C ALA A 89 1.18 6.51 15.80
N GLY A 90 1.17 7.51 16.69
CA GLY A 90 0.16 8.58 16.66
C GLY A 90 -1.31 8.14 16.62
N GLY A 91 -1.67 7.09 17.36
CA GLY A 91 -3.03 6.54 17.40
C GLY A 91 -3.35 5.45 16.38
N ALA A 92 -2.39 5.06 15.54
CA ALA A 92 -2.45 3.83 14.73
C ALA A 92 -1.78 2.65 15.44
N LEU A 93 -2.10 1.43 14.98
CA LEU A 93 -1.33 0.23 15.26
C LEU A 93 -0.29 0.13 14.15
N ALA A 94 0.96 0.52 14.44
CA ALA A 94 2.08 0.22 13.57
C ALA A 94 2.96 -0.83 14.23
N VAL A 95 3.66 -1.61 13.42
CA VAL A 95 4.49 -2.72 13.88
C VAL A 95 5.93 -2.58 13.39
N ASP A 96 6.86 -3.21 14.10
CA ASP A 96 8.13 -3.60 13.50
C ASP A 96 7.87 -4.72 12.48
N ARG A 97 8.16 -4.45 11.20
CA ARG A 97 7.80 -5.35 10.09
C ARG A 97 8.50 -6.70 10.21
N GLN A 98 9.79 -6.67 10.54
CA GLN A 98 10.62 -7.87 10.60
C GLN A 98 10.21 -8.72 11.81
N GLN A 99 10.08 -8.08 12.98
CA GLN A 99 9.66 -8.78 14.20
C GLN A 99 8.26 -9.39 14.04
N PHE A 100 7.33 -8.66 13.44
CA PHE A 100 5.97 -9.17 13.18
C PHE A 100 5.98 -10.41 12.29
N ALA A 101 6.70 -10.35 11.16
CA ALA A 101 6.79 -11.48 10.23
C ALA A 101 7.48 -12.70 10.86
N GLU A 102 8.53 -12.48 11.67
CA GLU A 102 9.24 -13.55 12.40
C GLU A 102 8.34 -14.22 13.43
N VAL A 103 7.65 -13.45 14.28
CA VAL A 103 6.76 -13.99 15.32
C VAL A 103 5.60 -14.77 14.71
N VAL A 104 5.00 -14.28 13.62
CA VAL A 104 3.94 -14.99 12.92
C VAL A 104 4.45 -16.29 12.29
N THR A 105 5.65 -16.27 11.70
CA THR A 105 6.27 -17.48 11.13
C THR A 105 6.52 -18.52 12.21
N GLN A 106 7.07 -18.13 13.35
CA GLN A 106 7.29 -19.02 14.49
C GLN A 106 5.98 -19.65 15.00
N ALA A 107 4.91 -18.85 15.09
CA ALA A 107 3.59 -19.35 15.50
C ALA A 107 3.03 -20.38 14.51
N ILE A 108 3.22 -20.17 13.20
CA ILE A 108 2.81 -21.11 12.16
C ILE A 108 3.62 -22.40 12.23
N GLU A 109 4.94 -22.31 12.34
CA GLU A 109 5.84 -23.48 12.38
C GLU A 109 5.67 -24.31 13.66
N ALA A 110 5.25 -23.68 14.76
CA ALA A 110 5.01 -24.35 16.03
C ALA A 110 3.65 -25.06 16.12
N GLU A 111 2.71 -24.78 15.22
CA GLU A 111 1.34 -25.32 15.27
C GLU A 111 1.24 -26.69 14.55
N PRO A 112 0.98 -27.80 15.27
CA PRO A 112 0.98 -29.14 14.69
C PRO A 112 -0.08 -29.38 13.60
N LEU A 113 -1.15 -28.58 13.58
CA LEU A 113 -2.20 -28.66 12.56
C LEU A 113 -1.88 -27.86 11.28
N ILE A 114 -0.76 -27.13 11.24
CA ILE A 114 -0.33 -26.38 10.05
C ILE A 114 0.94 -27.02 9.48
N GLU A 115 0.82 -27.61 8.29
CA GLU A 115 1.97 -28.02 7.50
C GLU A 115 2.41 -26.84 6.61
N LEU A 116 3.50 -26.16 6.97
CA LEU A 116 4.09 -25.09 6.16
C LEU A 116 4.91 -25.69 5.00
N CYS A 117 4.40 -25.59 3.79
CA CYS A 117 5.01 -26.11 2.57
C CYS A 117 5.75 -24.99 1.81
N ARG A 118 7.09 -25.03 1.80
CA ARG A 118 7.92 -24.12 1.00
C ARG A 118 7.92 -24.56 -0.47
N GLN A 119 6.90 -24.14 -1.22
CA GLN A 119 6.68 -24.56 -2.60
C GLN A 119 5.82 -23.54 -3.34
N GLU A 120 6.16 -23.28 -4.61
CA GLU A 120 5.24 -22.61 -5.53
C GLU A 120 4.09 -23.54 -5.96
N ILE A 121 2.87 -23.05 -5.83
CA ILE A 121 1.69 -23.67 -6.42
C ILE A 121 1.38 -22.98 -7.74
N THR A 122 1.44 -23.72 -8.83
CA THR A 122 1.23 -23.23 -10.19
C THR A 122 -0.17 -23.49 -10.73
N ALA A 123 -0.96 -24.32 -10.03
CA ALA A 123 -2.35 -24.60 -10.36
C ALA A 123 -3.15 -24.87 -9.09
N ILE A 124 -4.39 -24.40 -9.05
CA ILE A 124 -5.31 -24.66 -7.94
C ILE A 124 -5.65 -26.16 -7.94
N PRO A 125 -5.50 -26.87 -6.80
CA PRO A 125 -5.86 -28.27 -6.71
C PRO A 125 -7.31 -28.54 -7.16
N ASN A 126 -7.49 -29.52 -8.03
CA ASN A 126 -8.82 -29.91 -8.54
C ASN A 126 -9.70 -30.58 -7.47
N GLU A 127 -9.09 -31.06 -6.39
CA GLU A 127 -9.75 -31.75 -5.29
C GLU A 127 -9.34 -31.13 -3.95
N GLY A 128 -10.25 -31.21 -2.97
CA GLY A 128 -10.05 -30.65 -1.64
C GLY A 128 -10.45 -29.17 -1.53
N LEU A 129 -10.72 -28.74 -0.29
CA LEU A 129 -11.03 -27.34 -0.01
C LEU A 129 -9.74 -26.52 -0.11
N THR A 130 -9.77 -25.45 -0.90
CA THR A 130 -8.61 -24.59 -1.14
C THR A 130 -8.98 -23.12 -0.91
N ILE A 131 -8.19 -22.43 -0.11
CA ILE A 131 -8.19 -20.98 0.05
C ILE A 131 -7.05 -20.41 -0.80
N VAL A 132 -7.38 -19.50 -1.71
CA VAL A 132 -6.38 -18.77 -2.51
C VAL A 132 -6.11 -17.42 -1.85
N ALA A 133 -4.90 -17.25 -1.30
CA ALA A 133 -4.46 -16.08 -0.55
C ALA A 133 -3.08 -15.58 -1.03
N SER A 134 -2.82 -15.68 -2.33
CA SER A 134 -1.52 -15.42 -2.97
C SER A 134 -1.12 -13.92 -3.06
N GLY A 135 -2.03 -13.03 -2.66
CA GLY A 135 -1.76 -11.59 -2.56
C GLY A 135 -1.63 -10.88 -3.92
N PRO A 136 -1.23 -9.59 -3.90
CA PRO A 136 -1.17 -8.76 -5.11
C PRO A 136 -0.01 -9.15 -6.05
N LEU A 137 0.97 -9.91 -5.57
CA LEU A 137 2.11 -10.39 -6.35
C LEU A 137 2.01 -11.90 -6.59
N THR A 138 0.82 -12.35 -6.97
CA THR A 138 0.56 -13.75 -7.36
C THR A 138 1.48 -14.15 -8.50
N SER A 139 2.05 -15.36 -8.47
CA SER A 139 2.95 -15.82 -9.53
C SER A 139 2.23 -15.96 -10.87
N ASP A 140 2.93 -15.71 -11.98
CA ASP A 140 2.34 -15.73 -13.33
C ASP A 140 1.63 -17.05 -13.64
N ALA A 141 2.20 -18.17 -13.18
CA ALA A 141 1.62 -19.49 -13.39
C ALA A 141 0.28 -19.66 -12.64
N LEU A 142 0.24 -19.28 -11.37
CA LEU A 142 -1.00 -19.35 -10.58
C LEU A 142 -2.05 -18.36 -11.08
N ALA A 143 -1.63 -17.15 -11.49
CA ALA A 143 -2.51 -16.16 -12.09
C ALA A 143 -3.17 -16.70 -13.37
N ALA A 144 -2.39 -17.34 -14.25
CA ALA A 144 -2.91 -17.97 -15.47
C ALA A 144 -3.92 -19.09 -15.16
N ASP A 145 -3.67 -19.89 -14.12
CA ASP A 145 -4.61 -20.95 -13.72
C ASP A 145 -5.89 -20.40 -13.09
N ILE A 146 -5.81 -19.35 -12.26
CA ILE A 146 -6.97 -18.64 -11.73
C ILE A 146 -7.81 -18.07 -12.89
N GLN A 147 -7.17 -17.44 -13.87
CA GLN A 147 -7.85 -16.89 -15.05
C GLN A 147 -8.59 -17.99 -15.81
N ARG A 148 -7.93 -19.12 -16.05
CA ARG A 148 -8.53 -20.31 -16.69
C ARG A 148 -9.76 -20.80 -15.93
N LEU A 149 -9.71 -20.87 -14.60
CA LEU A 149 -10.81 -21.36 -13.75
C LEU A 149 -11.98 -20.39 -13.66
N SER A 150 -11.72 -19.08 -13.66
CA SER A 150 -12.75 -18.04 -13.56
C SER A 150 -13.55 -17.83 -14.86
N GLY A 151 -13.17 -18.51 -15.95
CA GLY A 151 -13.84 -18.47 -17.25
C GLY A 151 -13.85 -17.08 -17.91
N ASN A 152 -13.02 -16.15 -17.44
CA ASN A 152 -12.99 -14.76 -17.88
C ASN A 152 -11.61 -14.11 -17.72
N ASP A 153 -11.39 -13.04 -18.47
CA ASP A 153 -10.26 -12.09 -18.38
C ASP A 153 -10.28 -11.19 -17.11
N ASN A 154 -10.97 -11.59 -16.04
CA ASN A 154 -11.30 -10.75 -14.88
C ASN A 154 -10.19 -10.67 -13.80
N LEU A 155 -8.93 -11.03 -14.11
CA LEU A 155 -7.81 -10.93 -13.17
C LEU A 155 -6.93 -9.72 -13.56
N SER A 156 -6.99 -8.64 -12.78
CA SER A 156 -6.18 -7.43 -13.00
C SER A 156 -5.40 -7.07 -11.74
N PHE A 157 -4.09 -6.86 -11.88
CA PHE A 157 -3.22 -6.36 -10.81
C PHE A 157 -2.83 -4.92 -11.13
N PHE A 158 -3.30 -3.98 -10.32
CA PHE A 158 -2.90 -2.57 -10.40
C PHE A 158 -2.07 -2.23 -9.17
N ASP A 159 -0.78 -1.92 -9.37
CA ASP A 159 0.07 -1.36 -8.33
C ASP A 159 0.28 0.12 -8.65
N ALA A 160 -0.36 0.99 -7.87
CA ALA A 160 -0.14 2.43 -7.94
C ALA A 160 0.58 2.81 -6.64
N ILE A 161 1.87 3.07 -6.73
CA ILE A 161 2.73 3.43 -5.58
C ILE A 161 2.77 4.95 -5.49
N ALA A 162 2.76 5.48 -4.26
CA ALA A 162 2.90 6.91 -4.03
C ALA A 162 4.39 7.34 -4.07
N PRO A 163 4.73 8.51 -4.63
CA PRO A 163 6.10 9.02 -4.68
C PRO A 163 6.69 9.26 -3.29
N VAL A 164 8.01 9.07 -3.15
CA VAL A 164 8.79 9.33 -1.94
C VAL A 164 9.80 10.45 -2.21
N VAL A 165 9.94 11.38 -1.27
CA VAL A 165 10.77 12.59 -1.39
C VAL A 165 11.82 12.65 -0.28
N ILE A 166 12.97 13.24 -0.59
CA ILE A 166 14.08 13.44 0.34
C ILE A 166 13.80 14.68 1.19
N ALA A 167 13.86 14.54 2.52
CA ALA A 167 13.49 15.58 3.46
C ALA A 167 14.27 16.90 3.27
N ASP A 168 15.58 16.81 3.05
CA ASP A 168 16.48 17.97 2.93
C ASP A 168 16.23 18.79 1.65
N SER A 169 15.49 18.23 0.69
CA SER A 169 15.11 18.93 -0.55
C SER A 169 13.83 19.76 -0.44
N LEU A 170 13.15 19.71 0.72
CA LEU A 170 11.87 20.38 0.97
C LEU A 170 12.07 21.77 1.58
N ASN A 171 11.33 22.76 1.08
CA ASN A 171 11.34 24.10 1.66
C ASN A 171 10.44 24.17 2.91
N THR A 172 11.06 24.08 4.09
CA THR A 172 10.40 24.16 5.39
C THR A 172 9.96 25.59 5.77
N GLU A 173 10.36 26.62 5.01
CA GLU A 173 9.78 27.96 5.13
C GLU A 173 8.38 28.05 4.53
N VAL A 174 7.95 27.03 3.78
CA VAL A 174 6.59 26.91 3.22
C VAL A 174 5.85 25.71 3.81
N ILE A 175 6.50 24.55 3.83
CA ILE A 175 5.96 23.30 4.37
C ILE A 175 6.01 23.33 5.90
N PHE A 176 4.97 22.87 6.58
CA PHE A 176 4.89 22.91 8.05
C PHE A 176 4.53 21.57 8.67
N ALA A 177 5.13 21.27 9.83
CA ALA A 177 4.81 20.09 10.61
C ALA A 177 3.54 20.34 11.44
N ALA A 178 2.54 19.47 11.31
CA ALA A 178 1.32 19.54 12.12
C ALA A 178 0.55 18.21 12.08
N ALA A 179 -0.03 17.87 13.22
CA ALA A 179 -1.05 16.82 13.33
C ALA A 179 -2.44 17.41 13.13
N ARG A 180 -3.34 16.63 12.54
CA ARG A 180 -4.73 17.05 12.32
C ARG A 180 -5.45 17.22 13.66
N TYR A 181 -6.08 18.37 13.85
CA TYR A 181 -6.73 18.84 15.08
C TYR A 181 -5.78 18.95 16.28
N GLY A 182 -4.47 18.98 16.06
CA GLY A 182 -3.48 19.00 17.15
C GLY A 182 -3.41 17.70 17.98
N ASN A 183 -4.02 16.61 17.48
CA ASN A 183 -4.04 15.33 18.18
C ASN A 183 -2.86 14.45 17.73
N GLY A 184 -1.80 14.39 18.56
CA GLY A 184 -0.63 13.52 18.36
C GLY A 184 0.67 14.28 18.05
N ASP A 185 1.75 13.53 17.88
CA ASP A 185 3.05 14.06 17.46
C ASP A 185 2.98 14.56 16.00
N ALA A 186 3.77 15.60 15.67
CA ALA A 186 3.78 16.25 14.36
C ALA A 186 4.53 15.42 13.30
N ASP A 187 4.14 14.16 13.11
CA ASP A 187 4.77 13.18 12.22
C ASP A 187 4.50 13.42 10.73
N TYR A 188 3.68 14.42 10.42
CA TYR A 188 3.31 14.81 9.06
C TYR A 188 3.83 16.19 8.74
N LEU A 189 4.46 16.31 7.58
CA LEU A 189 4.68 17.60 6.93
C LEU A 189 3.49 17.91 6.02
N ASN A 190 3.13 19.19 5.94
CA ASN A 190 1.93 19.64 5.26
C ASN A 190 2.29 20.72 4.24
N ILE A 191 1.94 20.49 2.98
CA ILE A 191 2.10 21.41 1.88
C ILE A 191 0.77 22.17 1.71
N PRO A 192 0.70 23.47 2.06
CA PRO A 192 -0.51 24.26 1.88
C PRO A 192 -0.64 24.75 0.43
N LEU A 193 -1.84 24.62 -0.15
CA LEU A 193 -2.18 25.21 -1.44
C LEU A 193 -3.29 26.24 -1.28
N ASN A 194 -3.11 27.42 -1.87
CA ASN A 194 -4.22 28.34 -2.11
C ASN A 194 -5.12 27.83 -3.24
N LYS A 195 -6.20 28.56 -3.54
CA LYS A 195 -7.21 28.12 -4.51
C LYS A 195 -6.64 28.04 -5.93
N GLU A 196 -5.84 29.01 -6.31
CA GLU A 196 -5.23 29.13 -7.62
C GLU A 196 -4.19 28.01 -7.83
N GLN A 197 -3.30 27.80 -6.86
CA GLN A 197 -2.32 26.72 -6.85
C GLN A 197 -2.98 25.35 -6.90
N TYR A 198 -4.07 25.15 -6.16
CA TYR A 198 -4.82 23.88 -6.18
C TYR A 198 -5.36 23.58 -7.58
N TYR A 199 -6.01 24.55 -8.24
CA TYR A 199 -6.56 24.30 -9.58
C TYR A 199 -5.48 24.19 -10.65
N ALA A 200 -4.38 24.94 -10.54
CA ALA A 200 -3.23 24.76 -11.40
C ALA A 200 -2.67 23.34 -11.25
N PHE A 201 -2.51 22.84 -10.02
CA PHE A 201 -2.03 21.49 -9.75
C PHE A 201 -2.99 20.40 -10.29
N VAL A 202 -4.31 20.59 -10.15
CA VAL A 202 -5.31 19.70 -10.75
C VAL A 202 -5.15 19.67 -12.27
N ASP A 203 -4.97 20.83 -12.91
CA ASP A 203 -4.80 20.91 -14.36
C ASP A 203 -3.48 20.25 -14.81
N GLU A 204 -2.40 20.40 -14.04
CA GLU A 204 -1.14 19.69 -14.29
C GLU A 204 -1.29 18.17 -14.22
N LEU A 205 -1.98 17.64 -13.20
CA LEU A 205 -2.27 16.21 -13.06
C LEU A 205 -3.09 15.65 -14.22
N LEU A 206 -4.06 16.42 -14.71
CA LEU A 206 -4.95 15.98 -15.80
C LEU A 206 -4.26 15.95 -17.16
N ASN A 207 -3.28 16.83 -17.36
CA ASN A 207 -2.54 16.95 -18.61
C ASN A 207 -1.24 16.11 -18.63
N ALA A 208 -0.84 15.55 -17.50
CA ALA A 208 0.40 14.81 -17.38
C ALA A 208 0.38 13.45 -18.11
N GLU A 209 1.53 13.10 -18.68
CA GLU A 209 1.73 11.83 -19.38
C GLU A 209 1.71 10.64 -18.40
N LYS A 210 0.97 9.61 -18.78
CA LYS A 210 0.82 8.37 -18.02
C LYS A 210 1.63 7.27 -18.68
N HIS A 211 2.07 6.29 -17.92
CA HIS A 211 2.59 5.06 -18.50
C HIS A 211 1.54 4.47 -19.46
N ALA A 212 1.98 4.11 -20.67
CA ALA A 212 1.11 3.44 -21.63
C ALA A 212 0.58 2.16 -20.98
N LEU A 213 -0.74 2.08 -20.91
CA LEU A 213 -1.42 0.85 -20.56
C LEU A 213 -0.97 -0.24 -21.56
N LYS A 214 -0.50 -1.39 -21.09
CA LYS A 214 -0.07 -2.49 -21.97
C LYS A 214 -1.23 -2.89 -22.89
N ASP A 215 -0.98 -3.43 -24.09
CA ASP A 215 -2.00 -3.68 -25.13
C ASP A 215 -3.27 -4.45 -24.67
N PHE A 216 -3.19 -5.21 -23.57
CA PHE A 216 -4.35 -5.87 -22.96
C PHE A 216 -5.27 -4.92 -22.17
N GLU A 217 -4.72 -3.87 -21.56
CA GLU A 217 -5.41 -2.86 -20.74
C GLU A 217 -6.12 -1.80 -21.60
N ALA A 218 -5.62 -1.55 -22.82
CA ALA A 218 -6.23 -0.61 -23.76
C ALA A 218 -7.52 -1.15 -24.40
N ASN A 219 -7.64 -2.48 -24.51
CA ASN A 219 -8.75 -3.18 -25.18
C ASN A 219 -9.82 -3.73 -24.21
N ASP A 220 -9.58 -3.70 -22.90
CA ASP A 220 -10.57 -4.07 -21.88
C ASP A 220 -11.36 -2.83 -21.41
N PRO A 221 -12.69 -2.75 -21.67
CA PRO A 221 -13.54 -1.67 -21.17
C PRO A 221 -13.54 -1.54 -19.63
N LYS A 222 -13.17 -2.61 -18.91
CA LYS A 222 -13.14 -2.68 -17.45
C LYS A 222 -11.77 -2.41 -16.84
N ALA A 223 -10.67 -2.40 -17.60
CA ALA A 223 -9.36 -1.95 -17.09
C ALA A 223 -9.38 -0.46 -16.65
N LYS A 224 -10.39 0.29 -17.08
CA LYS A 224 -10.69 1.67 -16.61
C LYS A 224 -11.47 1.72 -15.29
N GLN A 225 -11.97 0.58 -14.79
CA GLN A 225 -12.58 0.47 -13.46
C GLN A 225 -11.47 0.25 -12.43
N PHE A 226 -10.74 1.33 -12.15
CA PHE A 226 -9.80 1.35 -11.03
C PHE A 226 -10.52 0.94 -9.73
N PHE A 227 -9.82 0.21 -8.85
CA PHE A 227 -10.34 -0.13 -7.52
C PHE A 227 -10.67 1.16 -6.75
N GLU A 228 -11.94 1.36 -6.41
CA GLU A 228 -12.48 2.62 -5.87
C GLU A 228 -11.77 3.14 -4.61
N ARG A 229 -11.06 2.28 -3.86
CA ARG A 229 -10.33 2.67 -2.65
C ARG A 229 -8.85 3.02 -2.88
N CYS A 230 -8.30 2.76 -4.06
CA CYS A 230 -6.88 3.01 -4.39
C CYS A 230 -6.75 3.64 -5.78
N LEU A 231 -7.52 4.70 -6.03
CA LEU A 231 -7.52 5.38 -7.33
C LEU A 231 -6.24 6.22 -7.49
N PRO A 232 -5.58 6.18 -8.66
CA PRO A 232 -4.50 7.12 -8.96
C PRO A 232 -4.96 8.57 -8.80
N VAL A 233 -4.10 9.44 -8.29
CA VAL A 233 -4.44 10.84 -7.94
C VAL A 233 -4.99 11.61 -9.16
N GLU A 234 -4.44 11.36 -10.35
CA GLU A 234 -4.89 11.92 -11.61
C GLU A 234 -6.29 11.42 -12.04
N ILE A 235 -6.69 10.23 -11.61
CA ILE A 235 -8.03 9.69 -11.84
C ILE A 235 -9.04 10.30 -10.87
N ILE A 236 -8.64 10.52 -9.61
CA ILE A 236 -9.46 11.26 -8.64
C ILE A 236 -9.70 12.69 -9.14
N ALA A 237 -8.65 13.35 -9.64
CA ALA A 237 -8.74 14.67 -10.25
C ALA A 237 -9.73 14.71 -11.43
N ALA A 238 -9.73 13.68 -12.28
CA ALA A 238 -10.59 13.61 -13.46
C ALA A 238 -12.09 13.47 -13.11
N ARG A 239 -12.41 12.96 -11.92
CA ARG A 239 -13.80 12.83 -11.46
C ARG A 239 -14.45 14.15 -11.07
N GLY A 240 -13.66 15.20 -10.89
CA GLY A 240 -14.15 16.54 -10.60
C GLY A 240 -13.08 17.44 -10.03
N ARG A 241 -13.13 18.74 -10.36
CA ARG A 241 -12.11 19.72 -9.97
C ARG A 241 -11.91 19.81 -8.46
N ASP A 242 -12.94 19.57 -7.66
CA ASP A 242 -12.88 19.62 -6.20
C ASP A 242 -12.68 18.24 -5.53
N SER A 243 -12.59 17.15 -6.30
CA SER A 243 -12.52 15.79 -5.74
C SER A 243 -11.33 15.60 -4.81
N LEU A 244 -10.15 16.12 -5.18
CA LEU A 244 -8.95 15.98 -4.36
C LEU A 244 -9.09 16.69 -3.01
N ARG A 245 -9.61 17.92 -2.95
CA ARG A 245 -9.77 18.67 -1.68
C ARG A 245 -10.83 18.08 -0.73
N PHE A 246 -11.66 17.15 -1.20
CA PHE A 246 -12.55 16.37 -0.35
C PHE A 246 -12.02 14.96 -0.04
N GLY A 247 -10.98 14.51 -0.74
CA GLY A 247 -10.28 13.24 -0.51
C GLY A 247 -8.86 13.45 0.02
N PRO A 248 -7.81 13.07 -0.75
CA PRO A 248 -6.43 13.05 -0.26
C PRO A 248 -5.88 14.45 0.06
N MET A 249 -6.44 15.51 -0.52
CA MET A 249 -5.99 16.89 -0.27
C MET A 249 -6.84 17.67 0.75
N ARG A 250 -7.56 16.97 1.63
CA ARG A 250 -8.51 17.60 2.56
C ARG A 250 -7.82 18.46 3.62
N PRO A 251 -8.12 19.79 3.70
CA PRO A 251 -7.41 20.72 4.60
C PRO A 251 -7.97 20.77 6.03
N VAL A 252 -9.20 20.30 6.25
CA VAL A 252 -9.94 20.51 7.51
C VAL A 252 -9.21 19.95 8.72
N GLY A 253 -8.97 20.79 9.73
CA GLY A 253 -8.25 20.42 10.95
C GLY A 253 -6.73 20.56 10.85
N LEU A 254 -6.19 21.19 9.81
CA LEU A 254 -4.75 21.47 9.69
C LEU A 254 -4.55 22.97 9.50
N ASP A 255 -4.51 23.71 10.61
CA ASP A 255 -4.30 25.15 10.56
C ASP A 255 -2.85 25.46 10.19
N ASN A 256 -2.67 26.28 9.16
CA ASN A 256 -1.35 26.76 8.77
C ASN A 256 -0.89 27.79 9.83
N PRO A 257 0.26 27.57 10.50
CA PRO A 257 0.74 28.45 11.56
C PRO A 257 0.92 29.91 11.12
N ARG A 258 1.17 30.15 9.82
CA ARG A 258 1.39 31.50 9.27
C ARG A 258 0.10 32.27 9.04
N THR A 259 -0.99 31.58 8.74
CA THR A 259 -2.29 32.21 8.41
C THR A 259 -3.34 32.00 9.50
N GLY A 260 -3.06 31.15 10.49
CA GLY A 260 -3.98 30.79 11.57
C GLY A 260 -5.22 30.03 11.11
N ARG A 261 -5.23 29.54 9.86
CA ARG A 261 -6.36 28.82 9.26
C ARG A 261 -5.88 27.85 8.21
N TRP A 262 -6.56 26.72 8.08
CA TRP A 262 -6.29 25.76 7.02
C TRP A 262 -6.41 26.36 5.60
N ALA A 263 -5.57 25.85 4.69
CA ALA A 263 -5.50 26.29 3.29
C ALA A 263 -6.69 25.77 2.45
N TYR A 264 -6.72 26.08 1.14
CA TYR A 264 -7.78 25.61 0.25
C TYR A 264 -7.67 24.09 -0.02
N GLY A 265 -6.45 23.60 -0.15
CA GLY A 265 -6.09 22.19 -0.17
C GLY A 265 -4.77 21.97 0.59
N ILE A 266 -4.53 20.74 1.05
CA ILE A 266 -3.31 20.38 1.75
C ILE A 266 -2.79 19.02 1.28
N ILE A 267 -1.50 18.88 1.02
CA ILE A 267 -0.90 17.56 0.77
C ILE A 267 -0.12 17.17 2.01
N GLN A 268 -0.35 15.96 2.50
CA GLN A 268 0.36 15.43 3.66
C GLN A 268 1.50 14.53 3.20
N LEU A 269 2.67 14.76 3.79
CA LEU A 269 3.86 13.95 3.66
C LEU A 269 4.05 13.22 4.98
N ARG A 270 4.17 11.89 4.97
CA ARG A 270 4.39 11.10 6.18
C ARG A 270 5.82 10.58 6.21
N LYS A 271 6.41 10.55 7.40
CA LYS A 271 7.75 10.04 7.64
C LYS A 271 7.85 8.57 7.21
N GLU A 272 8.81 8.26 6.33
CA GLU A 272 8.98 6.89 5.80
C GLU A 272 10.02 6.08 6.60
N ASN A 273 10.99 6.76 7.22
CA ASN A 273 12.02 6.15 8.05
C ASN A 273 12.19 6.85 9.41
N LEU A 274 12.77 6.16 10.39
CA LEU A 274 12.93 6.69 11.75
C LEU A 274 13.75 7.98 11.78
N GLN A 275 14.78 8.08 10.92
CA GLN A 275 15.64 9.26 10.80
C GLN A 275 14.89 10.49 10.25
N GLY A 276 13.82 10.29 9.48
CA GLY A 276 13.08 11.38 8.86
C GLY A 276 13.77 11.98 7.67
N SER A 277 14.65 11.24 7.00
CA SER A 277 15.30 11.67 5.77
C SER A 277 14.45 11.40 4.53
N LEU A 278 13.38 10.59 4.65
CA LEU A 278 12.46 10.26 3.57
C LEU A 278 11.01 10.47 3.99
N TYR A 279 10.21 10.99 3.08
CA TYR A 279 8.77 11.19 3.28
C TYR A 279 7.97 10.67 2.10
N ASN A 280 6.84 10.01 2.37
CA ASN A 280 5.92 9.54 1.34
C ASN A 280 4.71 10.48 1.20
N LEU A 281 4.24 10.72 -0.03
CA LEU A 281 3.02 11.51 -0.26
C LEU A 281 1.77 10.67 0.05
N VAL A 282 0.99 11.10 1.03
CA VAL A 282 -0.17 10.35 1.53
C VAL A 282 -1.34 10.44 0.54
N GLY A 283 -1.77 9.30 0.00
CA GLY A 283 -2.91 9.21 -0.92
C GLY A 283 -2.62 9.67 -2.36
N PHE A 284 -1.33 9.70 -2.74
CA PHE A 284 -0.82 10.14 -4.04
C PHE A 284 -0.29 8.98 -4.88
N GLN A 285 -0.87 7.79 -4.73
CA GLN A 285 -0.68 6.71 -5.70
C GLN A 285 -0.93 7.22 -7.13
N THR A 286 -0.09 6.85 -8.09
CA THR A 286 -0.15 7.43 -9.44
C THR A 286 0.37 6.49 -10.52
N ASN A 287 -0.14 6.63 -11.74
CA ASN A 287 0.35 5.97 -12.96
C ASN A 287 1.07 6.96 -13.91
N LEU A 288 1.32 8.19 -13.46
CA LEU A 288 2.12 9.16 -14.19
C LEU A 288 3.53 8.61 -14.45
N THR A 289 4.13 8.97 -15.59
CA THR A 289 5.55 8.63 -15.83
C THR A 289 6.44 9.29 -14.79
N TYR A 290 7.59 8.70 -14.45
CA TYR A 290 8.50 9.28 -13.45
C TYR A 290 8.87 10.75 -13.75
N SER A 291 9.15 11.07 -15.01
CA SER A 291 9.45 12.45 -15.41
C SER A 291 8.28 13.39 -15.16
N GLU A 292 7.05 12.93 -15.37
CA GLU A 292 5.85 13.72 -15.10
C GLU A 292 5.53 13.82 -13.62
N GLN A 293 5.78 12.77 -12.83
CA GLN A 293 5.68 12.85 -11.37
C GLN A 293 6.60 13.96 -10.84
N GLU A 294 7.87 13.98 -11.25
CA GLU A 294 8.79 15.04 -10.84
C GLU A 294 8.31 16.43 -11.31
N ARG A 295 7.93 16.56 -12.58
CA ARG A 295 7.48 17.83 -13.16
C ARG A 295 6.26 18.39 -12.44
N VAL A 296 5.24 17.55 -12.23
CA VAL A 296 3.97 17.95 -11.62
C VAL A 296 4.16 18.23 -10.13
N LEU A 297 4.90 17.40 -9.40
CA LEU A 297 5.09 17.60 -7.96
C LEU A 297 5.99 18.79 -7.63
N ARG A 298 6.96 19.13 -8.49
CA ARG A 298 7.76 20.36 -8.34
C ARG A 298 6.97 21.65 -8.56
N THR A 299 5.73 21.59 -9.05
CA THR A 299 4.83 22.76 -9.07
C THR A 299 4.23 23.09 -7.70
N LEU A 300 4.33 22.17 -6.74
CA LEU A 300 3.78 22.35 -5.41
C LEU A 300 4.61 23.33 -4.59
N PRO A 301 3.96 24.18 -3.75
CA PRO A 301 4.68 25.14 -2.92
C PRO A 301 5.67 24.46 -1.96
N GLY A 302 6.94 24.84 -2.05
CA GLY A 302 8.01 24.28 -1.24
C GLY A 302 8.55 22.93 -1.72
N MET A 303 8.15 22.49 -2.92
CA MET A 303 8.70 21.31 -3.59
C MET A 303 9.48 21.66 -4.85
N GLU A 304 9.78 22.93 -5.10
CA GLU A 304 10.37 23.41 -6.36
C GLU A 304 11.74 22.77 -6.64
N SER A 305 12.48 22.44 -5.58
CA SER A 305 13.78 21.76 -5.63
C SER A 305 13.72 20.33 -5.07
N ALA A 306 12.52 19.74 -4.97
CA ALA A 306 12.37 18.42 -4.39
C ALA A 306 13.14 17.35 -5.17
N GLU A 307 13.80 16.48 -4.42
CA GLU A 307 14.46 15.28 -4.89
C GLU A 307 13.61 14.07 -4.54
N PHE A 308 13.42 13.18 -5.51
CA PHE A 308 12.55 12.02 -5.40
C PHE A 308 13.39 10.77 -5.21
N TYR A 309 13.09 10.03 -4.15
CA TYR A 309 13.77 8.77 -3.86
C TYR A 309 13.18 7.66 -4.73
N THR A 310 14.05 6.92 -5.41
CA THR A 310 13.69 5.70 -6.13
C THR A 310 14.46 4.52 -5.55
N HIS A 311 13.76 3.41 -5.27
CA HIS A 311 14.37 2.17 -4.76
C HIS A 311 15.34 1.50 -5.76
N ASN A 312 15.52 2.07 -6.95
CA ASN A 312 16.40 1.58 -8.00
C ASN A 312 17.51 2.60 -8.32
N PRO A 313 18.72 2.48 -7.74
CA PRO A 313 19.86 3.35 -8.05
C PRO A 313 20.42 3.18 -9.49
N GLY A 314 19.68 2.55 -10.42
CA GLY A 314 20.16 2.15 -11.74
C GLY A 314 19.32 2.57 -12.95
N GLN A 315 18.21 3.30 -12.78
CA GLN A 315 17.40 3.76 -13.92
C GLN A 315 17.29 5.30 -13.98
N THR A 316 18.44 5.96 -13.99
CA THR A 316 18.56 7.21 -14.74
C THR A 316 18.44 6.89 -16.23
N ALA A 317 17.42 7.46 -16.89
CA ALA A 317 17.36 7.78 -18.31
C ALA A 317 18.25 6.92 -19.23
N ARG A 318 17.77 5.76 -19.68
CA ARG A 318 18.27 5.14 -20.92
C ARG A 318 17.14 4.61 -21.77
N SER A 319 16.96 5.34 -22.87
CA SER A 319 16.44 4.95 -24.18
C SER A 319 16.07 3.48 -24.34
N ALA A 320 14.87 3.28 -24.91
CA ALA A 320 14.50 2.16 -25.75
C ALA A 320 15.68 1.31 -26.24
N ARG A 321 15.75 0.05 -25.80
CA ARG A 321 16.30 -1.03 -26.60
C ARG A 321 15.42 -2.26 -26.45
N ARG A 322 14.74 -2.55 -27.55
CA ARG A 322 14.27 -3.88 -27.95
C ARG A 322 15.43 -4.89 -27.90
N ILE A 323 14.99 -6.15 -27.98
CA ILE A 323 15.62 -7.34 -28.58
C ILE A 323 16.28 -8.29 -27.56
N PRO A 324 16.13 -9.62 -27.68
CA PRO A 324 15.24 -10.42 -28.55
C PRO A 324 14.08 -11.09 -27.79
#